data_AF-A0A128A302-F1
#
_entry.id   AF-A0A128A302-F1
#
_cell.length_a   1.000
_cell.length_b   1.000
_cell.length_c   1.000
_cell.angle_alpha   90.00
_cell.angle_beta   90.00
_cell.angle_gamma   90.00
#
_symmetry.space_group_name_H-M   'P 1'
#
loop_
_entity.id
_entity.type
_entity.pdbx_description
1 polymer ?
#
loop_
_entity_poly.entity_id
_entity_poly.type
_entity_poly.pdbx_seq_one_letter_code
_entity_poly.pdbx_strand_id
1 'polypeptide(L)'
;MKEEISHFHSIEALQLHLGNSLKELKEKSEEYSEIIGEKIRFENTTNDSTEISELKEKLEGVSDSKKKKTVKRRDQTTNWHDLGPISFYDGIGTKGELEIYFKALEKTKTEIEKIEKIKNSIDNLISKGIKRELGCIALLNQDLTLQICFVKTGKPKSKFAYKSSFIIPSEIIHEIKI
;
A
#
# COMPACT_ATOMS: atom_id res chain seq x y z
N MET A 1 -0.89 -0.30 -14.14
CA MET A 1 -0.80 0.71 -13.06
C MET A 1 -0.53 2.03 -13.74
N LYS A 2 -1.38 3.03 -13.56
CA LYS A 2 -1.07 4.38 -14.06
C LYS A 2 -0.02 4.97 -13.13
N GLU A 3 1.08 5.44 -13.70
CA GLU A 3 1.97 6.38 -13.00
C GLU A 3 1.16 7.65 -12.78
N GLU A 4 0.74 7.86 -11.54
CA GLU A 4 -0.14 8.96 -11.18
C GLU A 4 0.61 9.89 -10.24
N ILE A 5 0.75 11.14 -10.66
CA ILE A 5 1.28 12.22 -9.84
C ILE A 5 0.12 12.69 -8.97
N SER A 6 0.26 12.52 -7.65
CA SER A 6 -0.77 12.89 -6.68
C SER A 6 -0.34 14.09 -5.86
N HIS A 7 -1.22 15.08 -5.76
CA HIS A 7 -1.01 16.29 -4.97
C HIS A 7 -1.72 16.17 -3.62
N PHE A 8 -0.96 16.33 -2.54
CA PHE A 8 -1.47 16.28 -1.17
C PHE A 8 -1.26 17.62 -0.48
N HIS A 9 -2.32 18.11 0.16
CA HIS A 9 -2.28 19.35 0.94
C HIS A 9 -1.53 19.20 2.28
N SER A 10 -1.34 17.97 2.76
CA SER A 10 -0.57 17.66 3.97
C SER A 10 0.05 16.26 3.88
N ILE A 11 1.05 15.98 4.72
CA ILE A 11 1.63 14.64 4.86
C ILE A 11 0.60 13.68 5.46
N GLU A 12 -0.26 14.17 6.36
CA GLU A 12 -1.37 13.40 6.91
C GLU A 12 -2.32 12.91 5.81
N ALA A 13 -2.57 13.73 4.79
CA ALA A 13 -3.39 13.32 3.64
C ALA A 13 -2.72 12.20 2.82
N LEU A 14 -1.40 12.27 2.64
CA LEU A 14 -0.63 11.19 2.01
C LEU A 14 -0.69 9.91 2.84
N GLN A 15 -0.55 10.01 4.18
CA GLN A 15 -0.65 8.85 5.07
C GLN A 15 -2.04 8.21 5.04
N LEU A 16 -3.09 9.04 5.03
CA LEU A 16 -4.47 8.58 4.91
C LEU A 16 -4.69 7.86 3.59
N HIS A 17 -4.20 8.42 2.48
CA HIS A 17 -4.28 7.81 1.15
C HIS A 17 -3.58 6.45 1.11
N LEU A 18 -2.35 6.35 1.63
CA LEU A 18 -1.64 5.08 1.73
C LEU A 18 -2.35 4.08 2.65
N GLY A 19 -2.96 4.56 3.73
CA GLY A 19 -3.77 3.75 4.64
C GLY A 19 -5.02 3.16 3.98
N ASN A 20 -5.73 3.97 3.19
CA ASN A 20 -6.90 3.54 2.44
C ASN A 20 -6.52 2.53 1.35
N SER A 21 -5.46 2.82 0.57
CA SER A 21 -4.96 1.88 -0.45
C SER A 21 -4.54 0.54 0.15
N LEU A 22 -3.90 0.56 1.33
CA LEU A 22 -3.56 -0.65 2.07
C LEU A 22 -4.81 -1.41 2.53
N LYS A 23 -5.86 -0.72 2.98
CA LYS A 23 -7.14 -1.34 3.36
C LYS A 23 -7.78 -2.04 2.16
N GLU A 24 -7.87 -1.35 1.02
CA GLU A 24 -8.42 -1.91 -0.22
C GLU A 24 -7.63 -3.14 -0.71
N LEU A 25 -6.30 -3.11 -0.62
CA LEU A 25 -5.47 -4.26 -0.98
C LEU A 25 -5.66 -5.44 -0.02
N LYS A 26 -5.85 -5.18 1.27
CA LYS A 26 -6.17 -6.23 2.26
C LYS A 26 -7.53 -6.85 1.99
N GLU A 27 -8.55 -6.05 1.68
CA GLU A 27 -9.88 -6.53 1.29
C GLU A 27 -9.79 -7.40 0.02
N LYS A 28 -9.07 -6.96 -1.02
CA LYS A 28 -8.85 -7.77 -2.23
C LYS A 28 -8.08 -9.07 -1.95
N SER A 29 -7.09 -9.01 -1.06
CA SER A 29 -6.34 -10.21 -0.66
C SER A 29 -7.23 -11.23 0.05
N GLU A 30 -8.15 -10.76 0.90
CA GLU A 30 -9.12 -11.62 1.58
C GLU A 30 -10.10 -12.23 0.57
N GLU A 31 -10.66 -11.41 -0.34
CA GLU A 31 -11.57 -11.85 -1.40
C GLU A 31 -10.93 -12.94 -2.27
N TYR A 32 -9.67 -12.76 -2.71
CA TYR A 32 -8.95 -13.80 -3.46
C TYR A 32 -8.75 -15.07 -2.63
N SER A 33 -8.48 -14.93 -1.33
CA SER A 33 -8.29 -16.07 -0.43
C SER A 33 -9.59 -16.85 -0.21
N GLU A 34 -10.71 -16.15 -0.07
CA GLU A 34 -12.06 -16.73 0.04
C GLU A 34 -12.43 -17.49 -1.24
N ILE A 35 -12.26 -16.86 -2.42
CA ILE A 35 -12.54 -17.48 -3.71
C ILE A 35 -11.70 -18.76 -3.92
N ILE A 36 -10.41 -18.72 -3.57
CA ILE A 36 -9.54 -19.90 -3.63
C ILE A 36 -10.07 -20.98 -2.69
N GLY A 37 -10.41 -20.64 -1.45
CA GLY A 37 -10.90 -21.58 -0.46
C GLY A 37 -12.23 -22.23 -0.85
N GLU A 38 -13.18 -21.45 -1.36
CA GLU A 38 -14.46 -21.94 -1.86
C GLU A 38 -14.28 -22.89 -3.04
N LYS A 39 -13.43 -22.51 -4.00
CA LYS A 39 -13.18 -23.32 -5.20
C LYS A 39 -12.48 -24.64 -4.87
N ILE A 40 -11.53 -24.63 -3.93
CA ILE A 40 -10.92 -25.86 -3.40
C ILE A 40 -11.97 -26.74 -2.71
N ARG A 41 -12.88 -26.17 -1.90
CA ARG A 41 -13.95 -26.94 -1.25
C ARG A 41 -14.94 -27.55 -2.24
N PHE A 42 -15.28 -26.82 -3.30
CA PHE A 42 -16.19 -27.27 -4.35
C PHE A 42 -15.61 -28.46 -5.15
N GLU A 43 -14.33 -28.39 -5.53
CA GLU A 43 -13.60 -29.46 -6.21
C GLU A 43 -13.45 -30.73 -5.36
N ASN A 44 -13.15 -30.57 -4.06
CA ASN A 44 -13.11 -31.71 -3.13
C ASN A 44 -14.45 -32.45 -2.97
N THR A 45 -15.56 -31.78 -3.27
CA THR A 45 -16.92 -32.35 -3.17
C THR A 45 -17.32 -33.12 -4.45
N THR A 46 -16.59 -32.94 -5.56
CA THR A 46 -17.00 -33.41 -6.90
C THR A 46 -16.21 -34.61 -7.45
N ASN A 47 -15.29 -35.20 -6.66
CA ASN A 47 -14.41 -36.34 -6.99
C ASN A 47 -13.27 -36.04 -7.99
N ASP A 48 -12.06 -35.77 -7.47
CA ASP A 48 -10.84 -36.47 -7.93
C ASP A 48 -9.70 -36.32 -6.90
N SER A 49 -9.42 -37.42 -6.18
CA SER A 49 -8.63 -37.41 -4.93
C SER A 49 -7.11 -37.53 -5.12
N THR A 50 -6.57 -37.14 -6.27
CA THR A 50 -5.12 -37.22 -6.54
C THR A 50 -4.47 -35.88 -6.90
N GLU A 51 -5.23 -34.93 -7.42
CA GLU A 51 -4.67 -33.67 -7.96
C GLU A 51 -4.45 -32.58 -6.91
N ILE A 52 -5.17 -32.63 -5.78
CA ILE A 52 -5.06 -31.66 -4.68
C ILE A 52 -3.87 -31.96 -3.76
N SER A 53 -3.35 -33.20 -3.79
CA SER A 53 -2.23 -33.61 -2.93
C SER A 53 -0.92 -32.87 -3.30
N GLU A 54 -0.69 -32.58 -4.58
CA GLU A 54 0.47 -31.81 -5.04
C GLU A 54 0.39 -30.31 -4.71
N LEU A 55 -0.83 -29.74 -4.68
CA LEU A 55 -1.06 -28.34 -4.30
C LEU A 55 -0.97 -28.16 -2.78
N LYS A 56 -1.40 -29.16 -2.02
CA LYS A 56 -1.29 -29.17 -0.55
C LYS A 56 0.16 -29.33 -0.08
N GLU A 57 0.98 -30.14 -0.78
CA GLU A 57 2.40 -30.31 -0.47
C GLU A 57 3.22 -29.02 -0.71
N LYS A 58 2.86 -28.21 -1.73
CA LYS A 58 3.41 -26.86 -1.92
C LYS A 58 2.98 -25.86 -0.84
N LEU A 59 1.86 -26.11 -0.17
CA LEU A 59 1.32 -25.27 0.90
C LEU A 59 1.98 -25.56 2.26
N GLU A 60 2.33 -26.81 2.54
CA GLU A 60 2.86 -27.27 3.84
C GLU A 60 4.41 -27.33 3.89
N GLY A 61 5.11 -27.21 2.76
CA GLY A 61 6.56 -27.44 2.64
C GLY A 61 7.47 -26.20 2.63
N VAL A 62 7.38 -25.31 3.62
CA VAL A 62 8.49 -24.40 3.96
C VAL A 62 8.69 -24.36 5.48
N SER A 63 9.31 -25.42 6.02
CA SER A 63 10.09 -25.29 7.25
C SER A 63 11.51 -25.80 7.03
N ASP A 64 12.45 -24.86 7.20
CA ASP A 64 13.88 -25.01 7.46
C ASP A 64 14.71 -26.11 6.78
N SER A 65 15.60 -25.70 5.86
CA SER A 65 17.05 -25.53 6.14
C SER A 65 17.98 -25.85 4.94
N LYS A 66 18.87 -24.89 4.64
CA LYS A 66 20.22 -25.00 4.04
C LYS A 66 20.52 -26.17 3.05
N LYS A 67 20.67 -25.84 1.75
CA LYS A 67 21.97 -25.89 0.99
C LYS A 67 21.74 -25.68 -0.51
N LYS A 68 22.63 -24.89 -1.11
CA LYS A 68 22.80 -24.67 -2.56
C LYS A 68 22.74 -25.98 -3.35
N LYS A 69 21.87 -26.03 -4.36
CA LYS A 69 22.18 -26.64 -5.66
C LYS A 69 21.36 -25.96 -6.75
N THR A 70 22.06 -25.44 -7.74
CA THR A 70 21.53 -24.91 -9.00
C THR A 70 20.84 -26.06 -9.73
N VAL A 71 19.57 -26.30 -9.45
CA VAL A 71 18.74 -27.24 -10.21
C VAL A 71 18.18 -26.44 -11.39
N LYS A 72 18.75 -26.66 -12.58
CA LYS A 72 18.06 -26.36 -13.84
C LYS A 72 16.67 -26.99 -13.73
N ARG A 73 15.63 -26.19 -13.57
CA ARG A 73 14.24 -26.63 -13.67
C ARG A 73 14.08 -27.19 -15.08
N ARG A 74 14.20 -28.51 -15.21
CA ARG A 74 13.76 -29.25 -16.38
C ARG A 74 12.27 -28.97 -16.54
N ASP A 75 11.88 -28.76 -17.78
CA ASP A 75 10.54 -28.54 -18.29
C ASP A 75 9.49 -29.36 -17.51
N GLN A 76 8.85 -28.72 -16.54
CA GLN A 76 7.44 -29.02 -16.31
C GLN A 76 6.74 -28.37 -17.49
N THR A 77 6.12 -29.17 -18.35
CA THR A 77 5.16 -28.70 -19.34
C THR A 77 4.09 -27.91 -18.60
N THR A 78 4.32 -26.60 -18.45
CA THR A 78 3.31 -25.69 -17.94
C THR A 78 2.22 -25.68 -18.99
N ASN A 79 0.97 -25.93 -18.59
CA ASN A 79 -0.18 -25.77 -19.50
C ASN A 79 -0.34 -24.31 -19.95
N TRP A 80 0.48 -23.38 -19.45
CA TRP A 80 0.54 -22.01 -19.94
C TRP A 80 1.31 -21.91 -21.25
N HIS A 81 0.66 -21.35 -22.26
CA HIS A 81 1.29 -20.94 -23.52
C HIS A 81 1.33 -19.42 -23.62
N ASP A 82 2.47 -18.92 -24.06
CA ASP A 82 2.69 -17.50 -24.30
C ASP A 82 2.47 -17.16 -25.78
N LEU A 83 1.63 -16.15 -26.03
CA LEU A 83 1.36 -15.58 -27.34
C LEU A 83 1.63 -14.07 -27.28
N GLY A 84 2.92 -13.73 -27.19
CA GLY A 84 3.41 -12.34 -27.11
C GLY A 84 2.98 -11.65 -25.81
N PRO A 85 2.08 -10.65 -25.84
CA PRO A 85 1.61 -9.96 -24.63
C PRO A 85 0.56 -10.75 -23.82
N ILE A 86 0.10 -11.90 -24.31
CA ILE A 86 -0.97 -12.70 -23.69
C ILE A 86 -0.41 -14.08 -23.34
N SER A 87 -0.70 -14.56 -22.14
CA SER A 87 -0.47 -15.95 -21.73
C SER A 87 -1.82 -16.61 -21.48
N PHE A 88 -2.06 -17.80 -22.03
CA PHE A 88 -3.32 -18.54 -21.84
C PHE A 88 -3.06 -19.96 -21.33
N TYR A 89 -4.02 -20.50 -20.59
CA TYR A 89 -3.95 -21.85 -20.04
C TYR A 89 -4.59 -22.85 -21.01
N ASP A 90 -3.84 -23.88 -21.38
CA ASP A 90 -4.23 -25.02 -22.19
C ASP A 90 -4.85 -26.10 -21.32
N GLY A 91 -6.12 -25.89 -21.03
CA GLY A 91 -6.93 -26.77 -20.22
C GLY A 91 -8.26 -26.11 -19.89
N ILE A 92 -9.29 -26.93 -19.71
CA ILE A 92 -10.62 -26.50 -19.29
C ILE A 92 -10.83 -27.07 -17.89
N GLY A 93 -11.07 -26.19 -16.92
CA GLY A 93 -11.27 -26.58 -15.52
C GLY A 93 -10.78 -25.54 -14.52
N THR A 94 -10.91 -25.84 -13.25
CA THR A 94 -10.64 -24.92 -12.13
C THR A 94 -9.15 -24.72 -11.84
N LYS A 95 -8.28 -25.58 -12.36
CA LYS A 95 -6.82 -25.50 -12.14
C LYS A 95 -6.20 -24.21 -12.68
N GLY A 96 -6.47 -23.85 -13.94
CA GLY A 96 -5.96 -22.61 -14.54
C GLY A 96 -6.50 -21.36 -13.82
N GLU A 97 -7.77 -21.39 -13.42
CA GLU A 97 -8.40 -20.31 -12.67
C GLU A 97 -7.75 -20.14 -11.28
N LEU A 98 -7.55 -21.24 -10.54
CA LEU A 98 -6.87 -21.24 -9.25
C LEU A 98 -5.44 -20.70 -9.37
N GLU A 99 -4.68 -21.12 -10.38
CA GLU A 99 -3.32 -20.62 -10.62
C GLU A 99 -3.29 -19.09 -10.84
N ILE A 100 -4.28 -18.53 -11.55
CA ILE A 100 -4.43 -17.07 -11.69
C ILE A 100 -4.69 -16.41 -10.34
N TYR A 101 -5.64 -16.94 -9.54
CA TYR A 101 -5.95 -16.37 -8.23
C TYR A 101 -4.76 -16.44 -7.27
N PHE A 102 -4.00 -17.54 -7.26
CA PHE A 102 -2.77 -17.64 -6.47
C PHE A 102 -1.74 -16.60 -6.89
N LYS A 103 -1.51 -16.45 -8.19
CA LYS A 103 -0.58 -15.43 -8.72
C LYS A 103 -1.04 -14.01 -8.37
N ALA A 104 -2.34 -13.74 -8.42
CA ALA A 104 -2.92 -12.46 -8.02
C ALA A 104 -2.79 -12.22 -6.50
N LEU A 105 -2.99 -13.24 -5.68
CA LEU A 105 -2.86 -13.19 -4.23
C LEU A 105 -1.41 -12.94 -3.80
N GLU A 106 -0.45 -13.69 -4.36
CA GLU A 106 0.98 -13.48 -4.11
C GLU A 106 1.40 -12.06 -4.48
N LYS A 107 0.98 -11.59 -5.66
CA LYS A 107 1.24 -10.22 -6.09
C LYS A 107 0.67 -9.23 -5.08
N THR A 108 -0.62 -9.32 -4.76
CA THR A 108 -1.29 -8.43 -3.80
C THR A 108 -0.58 -8.40 -2.44
N LYS A 109 -0.15 -9.57 -1.94
CA LYS A 109 0.60 -9.66 -0.69
C LYS A 109 1.94 -8.92 -0.74
N THR A 110 2.69 -9.05 -1.84
CA THR A 110 3.93 -8.28 -2.01
C THR A 110 3.69 -6.77 -2.10
N GLU A 111 2.56 -6.33 -2.69
CA GLU A 111 2.19 -4.92 -2.76
C GLU A 111 1.86 -4.37 -1.36
N ILE A 112 1.12 -5.13 -0.55
CA ILE A 112 0.81 -4.78 0.85
C ILE A 112 2.09 -4.56 1.66
N GLU A 113 3.03 -5.50 1.61
CA GLU A 113 4.30 -5.39 2.36
C GLU A 113 5.11 -4.15 1.97
N LYS A 114 5.11 -3.80 0.68
CA LYS A 114 5.82 -2.60 0.20
C LYS A 114 5.14 -1.32 0.67
N ILE A 115 3.81 -1.23 0.59
CA ILE A 115 3.07 -0.04 1.05
C ILE A 115 3.21 0.13 2.58
N GLU A 116 3.24 -0.95 3.35
CA GLU A 116 3.54 -0.91 4.78
C GLU A 116 4.94 -0.33 5.06
N LYS A 117 5.96 -0.74 4.29
CA LYS A 117 7.32 -0.17 4.39
C LYS A 117 7.38 1.32 4.04
N ILE A 118 6.62 1.74 3.03
CA ILE A 118 6.50 3.15 2.65
C ILE A 118 5.86 3.96 3.78
N LYS A 119 4.76 3.48 4.34
CA LYS A 119 4.08 4.13 5.47
C LYS A 119 5.02 4.30 6.67
N ASN A 120 5.72 3.23 7.05
CA ASN A 120 6.71 3.28 8.13
C ASN A 120 7.85 4.27 7.84
N SER A 121 8.27 4.39 6.58
CA SER A 121 9.30 5.35 6.17
C SER A 121 8.81 6.81 6.28
N ILE A 122 7.53 7.07 5.99
CA ILE A 122 6.89 8.38 6.19
C ILE A 122 6.74 8.69 7.68
N ASP A 123 6.33 7.72 8.49
CA ASP A 123 6.26 7.89 9.96
C ASP A 123 7.64 8.23 10.54
N ASN A 124 8.69 7.55 10.08
CA ASN A 124 10.08 7.86 10.43
C ASN A 124 10.52 9.26 9.95
N LEU A 125 9.96 9.75 8.85
CA LEU A 125 10.27 11.09 8.35
C LEU A 125 9.61 12.16 9.22
N ILE A 126 8.38 11.91 9.68
CA ILE A 126 7.67 12.79 10.62
C ILE A 126 8.38 12.82 11.97
N SER A 127 8.84 11.67 12.48
CA SER A 127 9.57 11.60 13.76
C SER A 127 10.92 12.33 13.70
N LYS A 128 11.55 12.40 12.53
CA LYS A 128 12.76 13.20 12.27
C LYS A 128 12.52 14.71 12.15
N GLY A 129 11.28 15.17 12.28
CA GLY A 129 10.95 16.60 12.40
C GLY A 129 10.31 17.23 11.17
N ILE A 130 9.86 16.45 10.19
CA ILE A 130 9.05 16.99 9.10
C ILE A 130 7.64 17.35 9.62
N LYS A 131 7.21 18.59 9.36
CA LYS A 131 5.90 19.10 9.78
C LYS A 131 4.78 18.41 9.01
N ARG A 132 3.81 17.87 9.74
CA ARG A 132 2.65 17.15 9.18
C ARG A 132 1.80 17.97 8.21
N GLU A 133 1.74 19.28 8.43
CA GLU A 133 1.00 20.25 7.61
C GLU A 133 1.68 20.60 6.28
N LEU A 134 2.85 20.05 5.97
CA LEU A 134 3.53 20.33 4.71
C LEU A 134 2.81 19.68 3.55
N GLY A 135 2.45 20.50 2.54
CA GLY A 135 1.97 19.99 1.27
C GLY A 135 3.07 19.21 0.54
N CYS A 136 2.70 18.14 -0.15
CA CYS A 136 3.63 17.33 -0.91
C CYS A 136 3.03 16.84 -2.22
N ILE A 137 3.90 16.58 -3.18
CA ILE A 137 3.59 15.88 -4.43
C ILE A 137 4.24 14.51 -4.32
N ALA A 138 3.47 13.46 -4.58
CA ALA A 138 3.96 12.11 -4.55
C ALA A 138 3.79 11.43 -5.91
N LEU A 139 4.82 10.73 -6.36
CA LEU A 139 4.78 9.85 -7.53
C LEU A 139 4.99 8.42 -7.04
N LEU A 140 4.02 7.55 -7.32
CA LEU A 140 4.13 6.11 -7.09
C LEU A 140 4.47 5.42 -8.41
N ASN A 141 5.68 4.89 -8.48
CA ASN A 141 6.16 4.16 -9.65
C ASN A 141 5.59 2.73 -9.68
N GLN A 142 5.66 2.08 -10.85
CA GLN A 142 5.18 0.71 -11.05
C GLN A 142 5.93 -0.34 -10.19
N ASP A 143 7.17 -0.04 -9.80
CA ASP A 143 7.97 -0.85 -8.89
C ASP A 143 7.57 -0.70 -7.41
N LEU A 144 6.56 0.16 -7.15
CA LEU A 144 6.09 0.60 -5.84
C LEU A 144 7.17 1.37 -5.06
N THR A 145 7.99 2.15 -5.76
CA THR A 145 8.81 3.18 -5.13
C THR A 145 8.04 4.50 -5.06
N LEU A 146 8.09 5.15 -3.90
CA LEU A 146 7.43 6.43 -3.66
C LEU A 146 8.45 7.56 -3.70
N GLN A 147 8.28 8.50 -4.62
CA GLN A 147 9.04 9.75 -4.65
C GLN A 147 8.16 10.87 -4.10
N ILE A 148 8.67 11.62 -3.11
CA ILE A 148 7.94 12.71 -2.46
C ILE A 148 8.73 14.00 -2.63
N CYS A 149 8.06 15.07 -3.07
CA CYS A 149 8.59 16.42 -3.08
C CYS A 149 7.72 17.33 -2.19
N PHE A 150 8.34 18.09 -1.28
CA PHE A 150 7.61 19.03 -0.42
C PHE A 150 7.43 20.37 -1.13
N VAL A 151 6.20 20.86 -1.14
CA VAL A 151 5.85 22.12 -1.80
C VAL A 151 5.89 23.24 -0.76
N LYS A 152 6.54 24.36 -1.10
CA LYS A 152 6.46 25.57 -0.28
C LYS A 152 5.02 26.04 -0.26
N THR A 153 4.42 26.10 0.93
CA THR A 153 3.12 26.74 1.11
C THR A 153 3.26 28.21 0.74
N GLY A 154 2.63 28.63 -0.36
CA GLY A 154 2.73 29.99 -0.89
C GLY A 154 2.13 31.08 0.01
N LYS A 155 1.53 30.71 1.14
CA LYS A 155 1.04 31.67 2.13
C LYS A 155 2.18 31.98 3.12
N PRO A 156 2.70 33.23 3.16
CA PRO A 156 3.60 33.63 4.22
C PRO A 156 2.89 33.40 5.55
N LYS A 157 3.49 32.63 6.46
CA LYS A 157 2.97 32.49 7.82
C LYS A 157 2.89 33.90 8.42
N SER A 158 1.72 34.25 8.98
CA SER A 158 1.53 35.53 9.65
C SER A 158 2.68 35.76 10.62
N LYS A 159 3.45 36.82 10.41
CA LYS A 159 4.57 37.16 11.30
C LYS A 159 3.96 37.49 12.66
N PHE A 160 4.53 36.92 13.72
CA PHE A 160 4.15 37.23 15.09
C PHE A 160 4.16 38.76 15.29
N ALA A 161 2.99 39.35 15.51
CA ALA A 161 2.84 40.77 15.77
C ALA A 161 2.53 40.96 17.26
N TYR A 162 3.54 41.36 18.04
CA TYR A 162 3.34 41.76 19.42
C TYR A 162 2.64 43.12 19.44
N LYS A 163 1.39 43.16 19.91
CA LYS A 163 0.67 44.41 20.17
C LYS A 163 0.67 44.66 21.68
N SER A 164 1.49 45.60 22.15
CA SER A 164 1.35 46.16 23.51
C SER A 164 0.37 47.33 23.47
N SER A 165 -0.76 47.21 24.16
CA SER A 165 -1.64 48.33 24.45
C SER A 165 -1.30 48.91 25.81
N PHE A 166 -0.88 50.18 25.84
CA PHE A 166 -0.71 50.96 27.07
C PHE A 166 -1.88 51.94 27.17
N ILE A 167 -2.64 51.89 28.27
CA ILE A 167 -3.78 52.78 28.53
C ILE A 167 -3.38 53.67 29.71
N ILE A 168 -3.29 54.98 29.47
CA ILE A 168 -3.06 55.99 30.50
C ILE A 168 -4.43 56.45 31.00
N PRO A 169 -4.74 56.36 32.32
CA PRO A 169 -5.91 57.01 32.88
C PRO A 169 -5.73 58.54 32.79
N SER A 170 -6.64 59.23 32.10
CA SER A 170 -6.64 60.70 32.05
C SER A 170 -6.96 61.27 33.43
N GLU A 171 -6.17 62.24 33.89
CA GLU A 171 -6.35 62.94 35.17
C GLU A 171 -7.77 63.52 35.29
N ILE A 172 -8.40 63.25 36.44
CA ILE A 172 -9.68 63.83 36.81
C ILE A 172 -9.40 65.28 37.23
N ILE A 173 -9.75 66.25 36.37
CA ILE A 173 -9.69 67.67 36.72
C ILE A 173 -10.71 67.91 37.86
N HIS A 174 -10.22 68.30 39.04
CA HIS A 174 -11.08 68.78 40.11
C HIS A 174 -11.41 70.26 39.88
N GLU A 175 -12.67 70.57 39.59
CA GLU A 175 -13.17 71.95 39.63
C GLU A 175 -13.11 72.47 41.07
N ILE A 176 -12.23 73.44 41.30
CA ILE A 176 -12.23 74.24 42.52
C ILE A 176 -13.34 75.28 42.38
N LYS A 177 -14.43 75.13 43.12
CA LYS A 177 -15.44 76.19 43.27
C LYS A 177 -14.86 77.33 44.11
N ILE A 178 -14.82 78.52 43.53
CA ILE A 178 -14.58 79.81 44.20
C ILE A 178 -15.87 80.25 44.89
#